data_AF-A0A9W8CED2-F1
#
_entry.id   AF-A0A9W8CED2-F1
#
_cell.length_a   1.000
_cell.length_b   1.000
_cell.length_c   1.000
_cell.angle_alpha   90.00
_cell.angle_beta   90.00
_cell.angle_gamma   90.00
#
_symmetry.space_group_name_H-M   'P 1'
#
loop_
_entity.id
_entity.type
_entity.pdbx_description
1 polymer ?
#
loop_
_entity_poly.entity_id
_entity_poly.type
_entity_poly.pdbx_seq_one_letter_code
_entity_poly.pdbx_strand_id
1 'polypeptide(L)'
;MMKSSAMGSGLLLLAAIVVAGFHAAAAARHWDTNTNTVRVHSGGGDGGLPWECCDFVIRDPDFRPGLWQCQDVVDKCSPNCRECAASPAGNGYVCLDWIVSLLEPPVCTPRPWDCCDLAVCTRAYIPICHCADMFASCPTNCKQCELVQADPPRYRCLDSFFGYPGPKCTAPWISVSSN
;
A
#
# COMPACT_ATOMS: atom_id res chain seq x y z
N MET A 1 -15.09 -58.63 -76.91
CA MET A 1 -15.49 -57.70 -78.00
C MET A 1 -15.08 -56.30 -77.60
N MET A 2 -14.24 -55.68 -78.43
CA MET A 2 -13.63 -54.35 -78.22
C MET A 2 -14.63 -53.21 -78.44
N LYS A 3 -14.49 -52.13 -77.64
CA LYS A 3 -14.77 -50.74 -78.04
C LYS A 3 -14.08 -49.82 -77.01
N SER A 4 -12.89 -49.33 -77.33
CA SER A 4 -12.57 -48.02 -77.96
C SER A 4 -12.68 -46.80 -77.03
N SER A 5 -11.48 -46.37 -76.60
CA SER A 5 -10.90 -45.01 -76.61
C SER A 5 -11.69 -43.75 -76.24
N ALA A 6 -11.14 -43.00 -75.28
CA ALA A 6 -10.88 -41.55 -75.33
C ALA A 6 -9.88 -41.23 -74.18
N MET A 7 -8.59 -40.95 -74.39
CA MET A 7 -7.99 -39.68 -74.83
C MET A 7 -8.65 -38.43 -74.26
N GLY A 8 -8.02 -37.85 -73.23
CA GLY A 8 -8.40 -36.56 -72.64
C GLY A 8 -7.26 -35.98 -71.80
N SER A 9 -6.42 -35.19 -72.47
CA SER A 9 -5.43 -34.28 -71.87
C SER A 9 -6.03 -33.39 -70.78
N GLY A 10 -5.26 -33.13 -69.73
CA GLY A 10 -5.64 -32.16 -68.71
C GLY A 10 -4.64 -32.10 -67.57
N LEU A 11 -3.43 -31.63 -67.85
CA LEU A 11 -2.47 -31.22 -66.83
C LEU A 11 -3.05 -30.00 -66.09
N LEU A 12 -3.61 -30.18 -64.89
CA LEU A 12 -3.87 -29.10 -63.94
C LEU A 12 -3.42 -29.57 -62.56
N LEU A 13 -2.13 -29.36 -62.30
CA LEU A 13 -1.54 -29.36 -60.97
C LEU A 13 -2.17 -28.22 -60.16
N LEU A 14 -3.21 -28.50 -59.38
CA LEU A 14 -3.62 -27.62 -58.29
C LEU A 14 -2.69 -27.88 -57.10
N ALA A 15 -1.48 -27.30 -57.15
CA ALA A 15 -0.63 -27.14 -55.99
C ALA A 15 -1.26 -26.10 -55.07
N ALA A 16 -2.15 -26.53 -54.18
CA ALA A 16 -2.60 -25.71 -53.07
C ALA A 16 -1.46 -25.61 -52.04
N ILE A 17 -0.56 -24.64 -52.23
CA ILE A 17 0.37 -24.22 -51.19
C ILE A 17 -0.45 -23.47 -50.15
N VAL A 18 -0.95 -24.19 -49.14
CA VAL A 18 -1.41 -23.55 -47.91
C VAL A 18 -0.15 -23.09 -47.19
N VAL A 19 0.22 -21.83 -47.38
CA VAL A 19 1.18 -21.17 -46.50
C VAL A 19 0.49 -21.11 -45.14
N ALA A 20 0.75 -22.12 -44.31
CA ALA A 20 0.50 -22.02 -42.89
C ALA A 20 1.38 -20.88 -42.39
N GLY A 21 0.79 -19.69 -42.33
CA GLY A 21 1.42 -18.54 -41.69
C GLY A 21 1.71 -18.93 -40.26
N PHE A 22 2.98 -19.23 -39.98
CA PHE A 22 3.51 -19.14 -38.64
C PHE A 22 3.43 -17.67 -38.24
N HIS A 23 2.26 -17.25 -37.77
CA HIS A 23 2.20 -16.12 -36.88
C HIS A 23 2.90 -16.58 -35.61
N ALA A 24 4.21 -16.33 -35.56
CA ALA A 24 4.85 -16.07 -34.29
C ALA A 24 4.04 -14.91 -33.70
N ALA A 25 3.09 -15.23 -32.83
CA ALA A 25 2.66 -14.31 -31.82
C ALA A 25 3.94 -14.02 -31.03
N ALA A 26 4.67 -12.99 -31.49
CA ALA A 26 5.33 -12.14 -30.54
C ALA A 26 4.20 -11.69 -29.64
N ALA A 27 4.03 -12.39 -28.51
CA ALA A 27 3.68 -11.72 -27.29
C ALA A 27 4.80 -10.69 -27.12
N ALA A 28 4.66 -9.57 -27.83
CA ALA A 28 5.11 -8.30 -27.32
C ALA A 28 4.56 -8.34 -25.91
N ARG A 29 5.45 -8.45 -24.93
CA ARG A 29 5.09 -8.08 -23.58
C ARG A 29 4.56 -6.68 -23.77
N HIS A 30 3.24 -6.56 -23.79
CA HIS A 30 2.61 -5.29 -23.61
C HIS A 30 3.16 -4.92 -22.24
N TRP A 31 4.14 -4.02 -22.25
CA TRP A 31 4.30 -3.15 -21.12
C TRP A 31 3.01 -2.36 -21.17
N ASP A 32 1.97 -2.97 -20.58
CA ASP A 32 0.90 -2.22 -19.98
C ASP A 32 1.69 -1.20 -19.18
N THR A 33 1.74 0.00 -19.71
CA THR A 33 1.83 1.18 -18.88
C THR A 33 0.46 1.20 -18.20
N ASN A 34 0.19 0.16 -17.38
CA ASN A 34 -0.83 0.17 -16.37
C ASN A 34 -0.31 1.27 -15.51
N THR A 35 -0.85 2.43 -15.81
CA THR A 35 -0.70 3.61 -15.03
C THR A 35 -1.05 3.13 -13.64
N ASN A 36 -0.02 2.90 -12.80
CA ASN A 36 -0.10 3.15 -11.38
C ASN A 36 -0.58 4.59 -11.31
N THR A 37 -1.89 4.75 -11.49
CA THR A 37 -2.61 6.01 -11.42
C THR A 37 -2.66 6.23 -9.93
N VAL A 38 -1.53 6.70 -9.42
CA VAL A 38 -1.42 7.39 -8.17
C VAL A 38 -2.57 8.38 -8.15
N ARG A 39 -3.64 8.03 -7.44
CA ARG A 39 -4.83 8.87 -7.41
C ARG A 39 -4.50 10.07 -6.54
N VAL A 40 -4.49 11.24 -7.17
CA VAL A 40 -4.52 12.52 -6.45
C VAL A 40 -5.93 12.67 -5.92
N HIS A 41 -6.16 12.22 -4.68
CA HIS A 41 -7.46 12.44 -4.02
C HIS A 41 -7.44 13.82 -3.39
N SER A 42 -7.67 14.84 -4.20
CA SER A 42 -8.21 16.11 -3.74
C SER A 42 -9.71 15.88 -3.57
N GLY A 43 -10.16 15.63 -2.33
CA GLY A 43 -11.50 15.14 -2.00
C GLY A 43 -12.63 15.70 -2.89
N GLY A 44 -13.36 14.81 -3.58
CA GLY A 44 -14.50 15.20 -4.41
C GLY A 44 -14.73 14.37 -5.69
N GLY A 45 -14.45 13.06 -5.69
CA GLY A 45 -14.80 12.18 -6.81
C GLY A 45 -15.47 10.90 -6.30
N ASP A 46 -16.46 10.40 -7.05
CA ASP A 46 -17.32 9.24 -6.73
C ASP A 46 -16.57 7.89 -6.57
N GLY A 47 -15.24 7.87 -6.69
CA GLY A 47 -14.40 6.76 -6.27
C GLY A 47 -13.91 7.01 -4.85
N GLY A 48 -14.52 6.37 -3.86
CA GLY A 48 -14.12 6.53 -2.46
C GLY A 48 -12.65 6.13 -2.23
N LEU A 49 -12.12 6.50 -1.06
CA LEU A 49 -10.76 6.13 -0.68
C LEU A 49 -10.64 4.61 -0.48
N PRO A 50 -9.46 4.01 -0.76
CA PRO A 50 -9.21 2.60 -0.51
C PRO A 50 -9.22 2.25 1.00
N TRP A 51 -9.06 3.24 1.88
CA TRP A 51 -9.21 3.14 3.34
C TRP A 51 -9.65 4.49 3.90
N GLU A 52 -10.43 4.47 4.99
CA GLU A 52 -10.93 5.70 5.66
C GLU A 52 -9.94 6.25 6.69
N CYS A 53 -9.20 5.34 7.33
CA CYS A 53 -8.16 5.61 8.31
C CYS A 53 -7.02 4.59 8.14
N CYS A 54 -5.87 4.84 8.77
CA CYS A 54 -4.76 3.89 8.75
C CYS A 54 -3.90 3.98 10.03
N ASP A 55 -3.64 2.84 10.68
CA ASP A 55 -2.75 2.74 11.84
C ASP A 55 -1.29 2.48 11.43
N PHE A 56 -1.08 1.66 10.40
CA PHE A 56 0.23 1.38 9.80
C PHE A 56 0.39 2.06 8.44
N VAL A 57 0.74 3.35 8.49
CA VAL A 57 0.99 4.13 7.27
C VAL A 57 2.45 3.98 6.80
N ILE A 58 2.62 3.76 5.50
CA ILE A 58 3.91 3.92 4.82
C ILE A 58 3.82 5.16 3.93
N ARG A 59 4.81 6.04 4.06
CA ARG A 59 4.99 7.20 3.18
C ARG A 59 6.19 6.99 2.30
N ASP A 60 6.06 7.23 1.00
CA ASP A 60 7.21 7.35 0.12
C ASP A 60 8.08 8.55 0.57
N PRO A 61 9.38 8.35 0.89
CA PRO A 61 10.23 9.42 1.41
C PRO A 61 10.60 10.46 0.35
N ASP A 62 10.60 10.09 -0.94
CA ASP A 62 11.14 10.88 -2.04
C ASP A 62 10.02 11.61 -2.82
N PHE A 63 8.79 11.09 -2.80
CA PHE A 63 7.68 11.70 -3.51
C PHE A 63 7.10 12.92 -2.75
N ARG A 64 6.83 13.99 -3.51
CA ARG A 64 6.15 15.23 -3.06
C ARG A 64 5.07 15.59 -4.09
N PRO A 65 3.78 15.75 -3.72
CA PRO A 65 3.16 15.72 -2.37
C PRO A 65 3.23 14.34 -1.69
N GLY A 66 2.61 14.13 -0.52
CA GLY A 66 2.69 12.81 0.15
C GLY A 66 2.08 11.68 -0.68
N LEU A 67 2.83 10.59 -0.88
CA LEU A 67 2.37 9.32 -1.44
C LEU A 67 2.30 8.31 -0.30
N TRP A 68 1.10 7.78 -0.04
CA TRP A 68 0.76 7.01 1.16
C TRP A 68 0.17 5.66 0.80
N GLN A 69 0.57 4.63 1.54
CA GLN A 69 0.00 3.29 1.50
C GLN A 69 -0.40 2.88 2.92
N CYS A 70 -1.51 2.14 3.02
CA CYS A 70 -1.97 1.60 4.30
C CYS A 70 -1.71 0.10 4.40
N GLN A 71 -1.06 -0.31 5.48
CA GLN A 71 -0.65 -1.69 5.72
C GLN A 71 -1.44 -2.36 6.84
N ASP A 72 -2.58 -1.78 7.21
CA ASP A 72 -3.52 -2.34 8.17
C ASP A 72 -4.07 -3.67 7.66
N VAL A 73 -4.13 -4.64 8.57
CA VAL A 73 -4.73 -5.95 8.30
C VAL A 73 -6.23 -5.84 8.52
N VAL A 74 -7.00 -6.09 7.46
CA VAL A 74 -8.46 -6.05 7.49
C VAL A 74 -9.06 -7.42 7.13
N ASP A 75 -10.25 -7.71 7.64
CA ASP A 75 -10.97 -8.95 7.29
C ASP A 75 -11.37 -8.99 5.81
N LYS A 76 -11.62 -7.82 5.22
CA LYS A 76 -11.98 -7.64 3.81
C LYS A 76 -11.52 -6.28 3.33
N CYS A 77 -10.91 -6.21 2.14
CA CYS A 77 -10.55 -4.95 1.53
C CYS A 77 -11.78 -4.11 1.15
N SER A 78 -11.61 -2.79 1.20
CA SER A 78 -12.56 -1.82 0.63
C SER A 78 -12.85 -2.14 -0.83
N PRO A 79 -14.09 -1.95 -1.33
CA PRO A 79 -14.39 -2.07 -2.75
C PRO A 79 -13.61 -1.07 -3.62
N ASN A 80 -13.07 -0.01 -3.02
CA ASN A 80 -12.25 0.99 -3.71
C ASN A 80 -10.76 0.63 -3.78
N CYS A 81 -10.34 -0.41 -3.05
CA CYS A 81 -9.00 -0.98 -3.13
C CYS A 81 -8.87 -1.82 -4.41
N ARG A 82 -7.95 -1.44 -5.30
CA ARG A 82 -7.73 -2.18 -6.56
C ARG A 82 -6.87 -3.42 -6.36
N GLU A 83 -5.84 -3.30 -5.53
CA GLU A 83 -4.88 -4.37 -5.26
C GLU A 83 -5.03 -4.86 -3.82
N CYS A 84 -5.88 -5.86 -3.63
CA CYS A 84 -6.07 -6.52 -2.34
C CYS A 84 -5.22 -7.80 -2.27
N ALA A 85 -4.40 -7.93 -1.23
CA ALA A 85 -3.52 -9.09 -1.05
C ALA A 85 -3.67 -9.71 0.34
N ALA A 86 -3.35 -11.01 0.46
CA ALA A 86 -3.33 -11.68 1.76
C ALA A 86 -2.28 -11.05 2.68
N SER A 87 -2.65 -10.87 3.95
CA SER A 87 -1.80 -10.21 4.94
C SER A 87 -0.54 -11.04 5.26
N PRO A 88 0.64 -10.41 5.38
CA PRO A 88 1.85 -11.06 5.89
C PRO A 88 1.72 -11.53 7.35
N ALA A 89 0.79 -10.97 8.13
CA ALA A 89 0.48 -11.41 9.49
C ALA A 89 -0.36 -12.70 9.53
N GLY A 90 -0.90 -13.12 8.38
CA GLY A 90 -1.95 -14.15 8.29
C GLY A 90 -3.34 -13.62 8.67
N ASN A 91 -4.37 -14.42 8.37
CA ASN A 91 -5.77 -14.17 8.79
C ASN A 91 -6.36 -12.80 8.39
N GLY A 92 -6.10 -12.33 7.18
CA GLY A 92 -6.68 -11.09 6.69
C GLY A 92 -6.07 -10.63 5.38
N TYR A 93 -6.33 -9.38 5.02
CA TYR A 93 -5.87 -8.75 3.79
C TYR A 93 -5.26 -7.38 4.07
N VAL A 94 -4.43 -6.93 3.15
CA VAL A 94 -3.87 -5.57 3.11
C VAL A 94 -4.20 -4.96 1.75
N CYS A 95 -4.46 -3.66 1.72
CA CYS A 95 -4.66 -2.93 0.48
C CYS A 95 -3.32 -2.37 0.00
N LEU A 96 -2.90 -2.72 -1.22
CA LEU A 96 -1.62 -2.32 -1.79
C LEU A 96 -1.70 -1.05 -2.62
N ASP A 97 -2.88 -0.46 -2.79
CA ASP A 97 -3.04 0.82 -3.46
C ASP A 97 -2.14 1.88 -2.81
N TRP A 98 -1.72 2.87 -3.60
CA TRP A 98 -1.09 4.07 -3.09
C TRP A 98 -1.97 5.29 -3.41
N ILE A 99 -2.13 6.19 -2.45
CA ILE A 99 -2.86 7.45 -2.63
C ILE A 99 -1.90 8.63 -2.54
N VAL A 100 -2.16 9.66 -3.36
CA VAL A 100 -1.53 10.96 -3.15
C VAL A 100 -2.46 11.85 -2.33
N SER A 101 -1.91 12.38 -1.25
CA SER A 101 -2.55 13.31 -0.34
C SER A 101 -1.53 14.27 0.26
N LEU A 102 -1.92 15.52 0.45
CA LEU A 102 -1.15 16.50 1.22
C LEU A 102 -1.15 16.20 2.72
N LEU A 103 -2.20 15.51 3.19
CA LEU A 103 -2.41 15.16 4.58
C LEU A 103 -2.10 13.69 4.81
N GLU A 104 -1.50 13.39 5.96
CA GLU A 104 -1.40 12.02 6.47
C GLU A 104 -2.82 11.47 6.70
N PRO A 105 -3.07 10.17 6.39
CA PRO A 105 -4.35 9.54 6.71
C PRO A 105 -4.70 9.68 8.20
N PRO A 106 -5.98 9.82 8.55
CA PRO A 106 -6.38 9.80 9.95
C PRO A 106 -6.09 8.43 10.56
N VAL A 107 -5.79 8.40 11.86
CA VAL A 107 -5.48 7.18 12.60
C VAL A 107 -6.78 6.46 12.97
N CYS A 108 -6.82 5.13 12.91
CA CYS A 108 -7.99 4.35 13.29
C CYS A 108 -8.08 4.16 14.81
N THR A 109 -6.95 3.85 15.43
CA THR A 109 -6.85 3.54 16.85
C THR A 109 -6.03 4.63 17.57
N PRO A 110 -6.64 5.41 18.49
CA PRO A 110 -5.90 6.39 19.28
C PRO A 110 -4.76 5.74 20.07
N ARG A 111 -3.55 6.23 19.82
CA ARG A 111 -2.34 5.83 20.56
C ARG A 111 -2.30 6.52 21.93
N PRO A 112 -1.36 6.17 22.83
CA PRO A 112 -1.07 6.95 24.04
C PRO A 112 -0.18 8.19 23.82
N TRP A 113 0.30 8.40 22.58
CA TRP A 113 1.12 9.52 22.14
C TRP A 113 0.79 9.90 20.69
N ASP A 114 1.03 11.16 20.30
CA ASP A 114 0.74 11.63 18.94
C ASP A 114 1.82 11.23 17.94
N CYS A 115 3.08 11.35 18.35
CA CYS A 115 4.29 10.96 17.62
C CYS A 115 5.29 10.29 18.58
N CYS A 116 6.27 9.56 18.05
CA CYS A 116 7.33 8.97 18.87
C CYS A 116 8.66 8.85 18.11
N ASP A 117 9.72 9.48 18.62
CA ASP A 117 11.07 9.39 18.05
C ASP A 117 11.80 8.11 18.49
N LEU A 118 11.62 7.72 19.77
CA LEU A 118 12.21 6.54 20.39
C LEU A 118 11.16 5.46 20.67
N ALA A 119 10.53 4.97 19.61
CA ALA A 119 9.60 3.85 19.70
C ALA A 119 10.34 2.53 19.92
N VAL A 120 9.94 1.77 20.93
CA VAL A 120 10.46 0.43 21.20
C VAL A 120 9.33 -0.58 21.00
N CYS A 121 9.50 -1.45 20.01
CA CYS A 121 8.45 -2.34 19.55
C CYS A 121 8.92 -3.80 19.50
N THR A 122 7.99 -4.74 19.70
CA THR A 122 8.20 -6.15 19.33
C THR A 122 8.39 -6.30 17.83
N ARG A 123 8.94 -7.44 17.37
CA ARG A 123 9.19 -7.72 15.93
C ARG A 123 8.01 -8.36 15.18
N ALA A 124 6.81 -8.36 15.76
CA ALA A 124 5.61 -8.87 15.09
C ALA A 124 5.13 -7.91 13.99
N TYR A 125 4.37 -8.43 13.01
CA TYR A 125 3.77 -7.57 11.97
C TYR A 125 2.74 -6.59 12.54
N ILE A 126 2.02 -6.92 13.61
CA ILE A 126 1.31 -5.91 14.40
C ILE A 126 2.02 -5.88 15.75
N PRO A 127 2.91 -4.90 15.98
CA PRO A 127 3.79 -4.92 17.13
C PRO A 127 3.05 -4.47 18.41
N ILE A 128 3.56 -4.90 19.57
CA ILE A 128 3.35 -4.18 20.83
C ILE A 128 4.46 -3.15 20.95
N CYS A 129 4.11 -1.88 21.11
CA CYS A 129 5.04 -0.75 21.19
C CYS A 129 4.87 0.05 22.48
N HIS A 130 5.94 0.66 22.95
CA HIS A 130 5.93 1.75 23.94
C HIS A 130 6.80 2.89 23.41
N CYS A 131 6.47 4.13 23.79
CA CYS A 131 7.26 5.30 23.43
C CYS A 131 8.21 5.68 24.57
N ALA A 132 9.51 5.70 24.28
CA ALA A 132 10.54 6.03 25.26
C ALA A 132 10.90 7.53 25.29
N ASP A 133 10.17 8.36 24.54
CA ASP A 133 10.39 9.80 24.51
C ASP A 133 10.18 10.43 25.88
N MET A 134 10.97 11.47 26.13
CA MET A 134 10.88 12.29 27.33
C MET A 134 10.18 13.59 26.99
N PHE A 135 9.05 13.84 27.63
CA PHE A 135 8.22 15.02 27.41
C PHE A 135 8.34 16.02 28.55
N ALA A 136 8.00 17.29 28.30
CA ALA A 136 7.82 18.27 29.37
C ALA A 136 6.55 17.97 30.21
N SER A 137 5.55 17.37 29.57
CA SER A 137 4.31 16.83 30.15
C SER A 137 3.88 15.64 29.30
N CYS A 138 3.29 14.60 29.91
CA CYS A 138 2.80 13.48 29.11
C CYS A 138 1.64 13.88 28.20
N PRO A 139 1.47 13.18 27.06
CA PRO A 139 0.28 13.29 26.21
C PRO A 139 -1.02 13.00 26.99
N THR A 140 -2.13 13.62 26.58
CA THR A 140 -3.42 13.53 27.29
C THR A 140 -4.06 12.14 27.26
N ASN A 141 -3.73 11.37 26.22
CA ASN A 141 -4.09 9.99 25.97
C ASN A 141 -3.23 8.98 26.74
N CYS A 142 -2.14 9.43 27.38
CA CYS A 142 -1.32 8.57 28.23
C CYS A 142 -1.98 8.33 29.59
N LYS A 143 -2.17 7.07 29.97
CA LYS A 143 -2.78 6.68 31.25
C LYS A 143 -1.78 6.65 32.39
N GLN A 144 -0.55 6.22 32.12
CA GLN A 144 0.52 6.13 33.12
C GLN A 144 1.68 7.06 32.76
N CYS A 145 1.76 8.18 33.47
CA CYS A 145 2.80 9.20 33.30
C CYS A 145 3.76 9.21 34.48
N GLU A 146 5.05 9.04 34.23
CA GLU A 146 6.08 9.00 35.28
C GLU A 146 7.12 10.11 35.11
N LEU A 147 7.55 10.73 36.21
CA LEU A 147 8.68 11.65 36.25
C LEU A 147 9.99 10.87 36.15
N VAL A 148 10.77 11.09 35.08
CA VAL A 148 12.03 10.37 34.80
C VAL A 148 13.27 11.23 34.97
N GLN A 149 13.11 12.56 35.01
CA GLN A 149 14.16 13.53 35.34
C GLN A 149 13.54 14.65 36.17
N ALA A 150 14.21 15.08 37.24
CA ALA A 150 13.65 16.09 38.15
C ALA A 150 13.94 17.54 37.73
N ASP A 151 15.09 17.82 37.10
CA ASP A 151 15.51 19.19 36.75
C ASP A 151 16.22 19.26 35.38
N PRO A 152 15.63 19.91 34.36
CA PRO A 152 14.21 20.28 34.31
C PRO A 152 13.33 19.02 34.38
N PRO A 153 12.09 19.11 34.88
CA PRO A 153 11.20 17.97 34.98
C PRO A 153 10.92 17.39 33.58
N ARG A 154 11.15 16.08 33.44
CA ARG A 154 10.80 15.30 32.25
C ARG A 154 9.96 14.10 32.64
N TYR A 155 8.95 13.84 31.82
CA TYR A 155 8.02 12.75 32.02
C TYR A 155 8.09 11.76 30.87
N ARG A 156 7.68 10.52 31.14
CA ARG A 156 7.57 9.46 30.14
C ARG A 156 6.22 8.78 30.26
N CYS A 157 5.63 8.47 29.10
CA CYS A 157 4.46 7.63 29.06
C CYS A 157 4.88 6.15 29.19
N LEU A 158 4.26 5.40 30.09
CA LEU A 158 4.55 3.98 30.32
C LEU A 158 3.56 3.04 29.61
N ASP A 159 2.56 3.60 28.94
CA ASP A 159 1.53 2.82 28.27
C ASP A 159 2.13 1.93 27.17
N SER A 160 1.68 0.68 27.12
CA SER A 160 1.91 -0.21 25.99
C SER A 160 0.75 -0.12 25.01
N PHE A 161 1.07 -0.04 23.73
CA PHE A 161 0.12 0.05 22.63
C PHE A 161 0.23 -1.18 21.73
N PHE A 162 -0.89 -1.83 21.42
CA PHE A 162 -0.93 -2.89 20.41
C PHE A 162 -1.23 -2.25 19.05
N GLY A 163 -0.20 -2.11 18.23
CA GLY A 163 -0.24 -1.43 16.95
C GLY A 163 1.05 -0.65 16.70
N TYR A 164 1.10 0.02 15.56
CA TYR A 164 2.28 0.78 15.14
C TYR A 164 2.45 2.07 15.94
N PRO A 165 3.69 2.51 16.20
CA PRO A 165 3.96 3.63 17.09
C PRO A 165 3.59 5.00 16.49
N GLY A 166 3.22 5.06 15.20
CA GLY A 166 2.93 6.29 14.49
C GLY A 166 4.18 6.98 13.95
N PRO A 167 4.05 8.25 13.52
CA PRO A 167 5.14 9.01 12.93
C PRO A 167 6.18 9.42 13.97
N LYS A 168 7.39 9.73 13.49
CA LYS A 168 8.41 10.40 14.30
C LYS A 168 8.01 11.85 14.55
N CYS A 169 8.35 12.37 15.73
CA CYS A 169 8.16 13.77 16.08
C CYS A 169 9.12 14.66 15.29
N THR A 170 10.37 14.22 15.11
CA THR A 170 11.40 14.91 14.33
C THR A 170 11.37 14.47 12.87
N ALA A 171 10.24 14.69 12.18
CA ALA A 171 10.18 14.57 10.73
C ALA A 171 10.75 15.86 10.08
N PRO A 172 11.69 15.79 9.10
CA PRO A 172 12.33 16.99 8.54
C PRO A 172 11.39 17.97 7.82
N TRP A 173 10.11 17.63 7.64
CA TRP A 173 9.13 18.43 6.89
C TRP A 173 7.78 18.60 7.59
N ILE A 174 7.59 18.07 8.81
CA ILE A 174 6.38 18.32 9.60
C ILE A 174 6.82 18.81 10.97
N SER A 175 7.15 20.09 11.07
CA SER A 175 7.14 20.78 12.35
C SER A 175 5.68 21.01 12.74
N VAL A 176 5.05 20.02 13.40
CA VAL A 176 3.89 20.34 14.22
C VAL A 176 4.43 21.07 15.44
N SER A 177 4.21 22.38 15.48
CA SER A 177 4.44 23.18 16.68
C SER A 177 3.59 22.62 17.82
N SER A 178 4.23 21.90 18.74
CA SER A 178 3.66 21.62 20.06
C SER A 178 3.66 22.95 20.83
N ASN A 179 2.48 23.41 21.20
CA ASN A 179 2.29 24.53 22.13
C ASN A 179 2.17 23.98 23.55
#